data_AF-A0A7C0UGA4-F1
#
_entry.id   AF-A0A7C0UGA4-F1
#
_cell.length_a   1.000
_cell.length_b   1.000
_cell.length_c   1.000
_cell.angle_alpha   90.00
_cell.angle_beta   90.00
_cell.angle_gamma   90.00
#
_symmetry.space_group_name_H-M   'P 1'
#
loop_
_entity.id
_entity.type
_entity.pdbx_description
1 polymer ?
#
loop_
_entity_poly.entity_id
_entity_poly.type
_entity_poly.pdbx_seq_one_letter_code
_entity_poly.pdbx_strand_id
1 'polypeptide(L)'
;MLGFISIMGLFATGIILFYGASGALVAVAITYAKSQSLSLSMFLGVFFALIGVIAGFFIFFGLLSLTVYGLAAISLKGSRPVAAVKETINYLLKNPSAFYLYAIMASFYIIFSLILALAGLPLKAVPFIGLILSLPYQLLIYALQGYAGLLILAAAFVYYYQTELSSLTEDSGATEVIEITEGEAL
;
A
#
# COMPACT_ATOMS: atom_id res chain seq x y z
N MET A 1 -0.16 -16.16 -9.26
CA MET A 1 -0.08 -14.70 -9.12
C MET A 1 -1.32 -13.99 -9.67
N LEU A 2 -1.73 -14.22 -10.92
CA LEU A 2 -2.90 -13.54 -11.52
C LEU A 2 -4.18 -13.66 -10.67
N GLY A 3 -4.51 -14.87 -10.20
CA GLY A 3 -5.70 -15.08 -9.36
C GLY A 3 -5.68 -14.33 -8.03
N PHE A 4 -4.51 -14.13 -7.41
CA PHE A 4 -4.39 -13.33 -6.19
C PHE A 4 -4.64 -11.85 -6.47
N ILE A 5 -4.05 -11.32 -7.55
CA ILE A 5 -4.25 -9.93 -7.97
C ILE A 5 -5.72 -9.68 -8.29
N SER A 6 -6.40 -10.61 -8.96
CA SER A 6 -7.85 -10.52 -9.22
C SER A 6 -8.68 -10.51 -7.93
N ILE A 7 -8.36 -11.36 -6.95
CA ILE A 7 -9.04 -11.38 -5.64
C ILE A 7 -8.82 -10.05 -4.91
N MET A 8 -7.58 -9.57 -4.85
CA MET A 8 -7.25 -8.28 -4.23
C MET A 8 -7.94 -7.11 -4.93
N GLY A 9 -8.04 -7.14 -6.26
CA GLY A 9 -8.78 -6.15 -7.04
C GLY A 9 -10.28 -6.16 -6.73
N LEU A 10 -10.89 -7.33 -6.55
CA LEU A 10 -12.28 -7.45 -6.11
C LEU A 10 -12.47 -6.87 -4.71
N PHE A 11 -11.56 -7.19 -3.76
CA PHE A 11 -11.58 -6.61 -2.41
C PHE A 11 -11.45 -5.09 -2.43
N ALA A 12 -10.49 -4.56 -3.20
CA ALA A 12 -10.30 -3.13 -3.35
C ALA A 12 -11.55 -2.44 -3.92
N THR A 13 -12.15 -3.04 -4.96
CA THR A 13 -13.39 -2.54 -5.56
C THR A 13 -14.52 -2.50 -4.54
N GLY A 14 -14.71 -3.60 -3.79
CA GLY A 14 -15.72 -3.66 -2.73
C GLY A 14 -15.52 -2.57 -1.68
N ILE A 15 -14.31 -2.42 -1.17
CA ILE A 15 -13.99 -1.42 -0.14
C ILE A 15 -14.22 0.00 -0.66
N ILE A 16 -13.81 0.31 -1.89
CA ILE A 16 -14.02 1.63 -2.51
C ILE A 16 -15.51 1.93 -2.67
N LEU A 17 -16.32 0.95 -3.06
CA LEU A 17 -17.77 1.13 -3.16
C LEU A 17 -18.41 1.41 -1.79
N PHE A 18 -18.04 0.65 -0.75
CA PHE A 18 -18.52 0.90 0.61
C PHE A 18 -18.08 2.27 1.13
N TYR A 19 -16.82 2.64 0.88
CA TYR A 19 -16.29 3.95 1.25
C TYR A 19 -17.03 5.08 0.52
N GLY A 20 -17.29 4.96 -0.78
CA GLY A 20 -18.10 5.91 -1.54
C GLY A 20 -19.53 6.03 -1.02
N ALA A 21 -20.18 4.89 -0.72
CA ALA A 21 -21.52 4.87 -0.15
C ALA A 21 -21.59 5.57 1.22
N SER A 22 -20.55 5.44 2.05
CA SER A 22 -20.47 6.17 3.32
C SER A 22 -20.49 7.69 3.15
N GLY A 23 -19.92 8.20 2.05
CA GLY A 23 -19.97 9.61 1.69
C GLY A 23 -21.39 10.13 1.46
N ALA A 24 -22.28 9.30 0.90
CA ALA A 24 -23.69 9.66 0.72
C ALA A 24 -24.41 9.80 2.07
N LEU A 25 -24.13 8.90 3.03
CA LEU A 25 -24.68 9.00 4.40
C LEU A 25 -24.21 10.29 5.11
N VAL A 26 -22.93 10.63 4.96
CA VAL A 26 -22.36 11.88 5.47
C VAL A 26 -23.07 13.10 4.85
N ALA A 27 -23.29 13.09 3.53
CA ALA A 27 -23.98 14.19 2.84
C ALA A 27 -25.41 14.40 3.35
N VAL A 28 -26.14 13.32 3.64
CA VAL A 28 -27.48 13.38 4.25
C VAL A 28 -27.40 13.98 5.65
N ALA A 29 -26.45 13.57 6.48
CA ALA A 29 -26.26 14.11 7.83
C ALA A 29 -25.94 15.62 7.81
N ILE A 30 -25.08 16.06 6.90
CA ILE A 30 -24.73 17.48 6.72
C ILE A 30 -25.95 18.30 6.26
N THR A 31 -26.77 17.74 5.37
CA THR A 31 -27.99 18.39 4.88
C THR A 31 -29.02 18.54 5.99
N TYR A 32 -29.19 17.51 6.83
CA TYR A 32 -30.05 17.58 8.01
C TYR A 32 -29.54 18.65 9.00
N ALA A 33 -28.24 18.70 9.28
CA ALA A 33 -27.65 19.73 10.13
C ALA A 33 -27.87 21.15 9.58
N LYS A 34 -27.83 21.32 8.26
CA LYS A 34 -28.10 22.61 7.59
C LYS A 34 -29.50 23.13 7.85
N SER A 35 -30.49 22.24 8.02
CA SER A 35 -31.86 22.62 8.34
C SER A 35 -32.01 23.20 9.75
N GLN A 36 -31.07 22.90 10.65
CA GLN A 36 -31.06 23.43 12.02
C GLN A 36 -30.22 24.71 12.13
N SER A 37 -28.96 24.67 11.69
CA SER A 37 -28.11 25.87 11.64
C SER A 37 -26.98 25.75 10.62
N LEU A 38 -26.62 26.88 10.01
CA LEU A 38 -25.55 26.94 9.02
C LEU A 38 -24.19 26.56 9.64
N SER A 39 -23.89 27.06 10.84
CA SER A 39 -22.62 26.81 11.52
C SER A 39 -22.41 25.34 11.86
N LEU A 40 -23.46 24.63 12.30
CA LEU A 40 -23.39 23.19 12.57
C LEU A 40 -23.07 22.39 11.30
N SER A 41 -23.70 22.74 10.17
CA SER A 41 -23.48 22.08 8.89
C SER A 41 -22.03 22.24 8.41
N MET A 42 -21.45 23.44 8.54
CA MET A 42 -20.05 23.70 8.19
C MET A 42 -19.08 22.92 9.08
N PHE A 43 -19.30 22.93 10.40
CA PHE A 43 -18.48 22.16 11.34
C PHE A 43 -18.51 20.67 11.01
N LEU A 44 -19.70 20.10 10.82
CA LEU A 44 -19.88 18.68 10.54
C LEU A 44 -19.29 18.29 9.19
N GLY A 45 -19.39 19.17 8.18
CA GLY A 45 -18.76 18.99 6.88
C GLY A 45 -17.24 18.92 6.96
N VAL A 46 -16.60 19.85 7.66
CA VAL A 46 -15.13 19.82 7.85
C VAL A 46 -14.71 18.60 8.66
N PHE A 47 -15.43 18.27 9.73
CA PHE A 47 -15.15 17.12 10.58
C PHE A 47 -15.20 15.80 9.80
N PHE A 48 -16.27 15.56 9.05
CA PHE A 48 -16.38 14.34 8.23
C PHE A 48 -15.42 14.34 7.04
N ALA A 49 -15.08 15.49 6.47
CA ALA A 49 -14.06 15.56 5.42
C ALA A 49 -12.68 15.14 5.97
N LEU A 50 -12.29 15.61 7.16
CA LEU A 50 -11.03 15.21 7.80
C LEU A 50 -11.00 13.70 8.11
N ILE A 51 -12.09 13.16 8.70
CA ILE A 51 -12.22 11.72 8.92
C ILE A 51 -12.11 10.96 7.61
N GLY A 52 -12.81 11.43 6.58
CA GLY A 52 -12.78 10.85 5.24
C GLY A 52 -11.36 10.77 4.69
N VAL A 53 -10.63 11.89 4.69
CA VAL A 53 -9.24 11.94 4.20
C VAL A 53 -8.33 10.98 4.97
N ILE A 54 -8.41 10.97 6.31
CA ILE A 54 -7.60 10.07 7.13
C ILE A 54 -7.95 8.60 6.84
N ALA A 55 -9.23 8.25 6.87
CA ALA A 55 -9.69 6.88 6.59
C ALA A 55 -9.32 6.43 5.17
N GLY A 56 -9.46 7.31 4.19
CA GLY A 56 -9.10 7.06 2.80
C GLY A 56 -7.60 6.77 2.65
N PHE A 57 -6.76 7.52 3.34
CA PHE A 57 -5.31 7.27 3.39
C PHE A 57 -5.01 5.87 3.95
N PHE A 58 -5.56 5.52 5.12
CA PHE A 58 -5.35 4.20 5.72
C PHE A 58 -5.85 3.06 4.82
N ILE A 59 -7.02 3.20 4.21
CA ILE A 59 -7.58 2.20 3.29
C ILE A 59 -6.69 2.03 2.06
N PHE A 60 -6.27 3.15 1.45
CA PHE A 60 -5.47 3.14 0.23
C PHE A 60 -4.09 2.49 0.45
N PHE A 61 -3.35 2.98 1.46
CA PHE A 61 -2.05 2.41 1.78
C PHE A 61 -2.18 0.98 2.33
N GLY A 62 -3.26 0.67 3.04
CA GLY A 62 -3.54 -0.68 3.55
C GLY A 62 -3.72 -1.69 2.44
N LEU A 63 -4.53 -1.36 1.43
CA LEU A 63 -4.76 -2.23 0.27
C LEU A 63 -3.50 -2.43 -0.56
N LEU A 64 -2.74 -1.35 -0.77
CA LEU A 64 -1.49 -1.43 -1.51
C LEU A 64 -0.44 -2.27 -0.77
N SER A 65 -0.26 -2.03 0.53
CA SER A 65 0.65 -2.80 1.37
C SER A 65 0.27 -4.28 1.38
N LEU A 66 -1.01 -4.59 1.60
CA LEU A 66 -1.53 -5.96 1.59
C LEU A 66 -1.28 -6.66 0.25
N THR A 67 -1.42 -5.94 -0.87
CA THR A 67 -1.16 -6.49 -2.20
C THR A 67 0.32 -6.79 -2.40
N VAL A 68 1.21 -5.89 -1.98
CA VAL A 68 2.67 -6.04 -2.13
C VAL A 68 3.20 -7.18 -1.26
N TYR A 69 2.83 -7.20 0.02
CA TYR A 69 3.26 -8.27 0.93
C TYR A 69 2.62 -9.62 0.59
N GLY A 70 1.39 -9.64 0.06
CA GLY A 70 0.77 -10.88 -0.40
C GLY A 70 1.41 -11.42 -1.67
N LEU A 71 1.92 -10.54 -2.53
CA LEU A 71 2.76 -10.97 -3.65
C LEU A 71 4.08 -11.58 -3.15
N ALA A 72 4.69 -11.00 -2.12
CA ALA A 72 5.89 -11.55 -1.47
C ALA A 72 5.61 -12.95 -0.87
N ALA A 73 4.50 -13.12 -0.15
CA ALA A 73 4.10 -14.40 0.43
C ALA A 73 3.92 -15.50 -0.64
N ILE A 74 3.24 -15.19 -1.75
CA ILE A 74 3.06 -16.14 -2.85
C ILE A 74 4.39 -16.45 -3.54
N SER A 75 5.24 -15.44 -3.74
CA SER A 75 6.51 -15.60 -4.45
C SER A 75 7.55 -16.38 -3.64
N LEU A 76 7.55 -16.24 -2.31
CA LEU A 76 8.58 -16.83 -1.44
C LEU A 76 8.13 -18.12 -0.76
N LYS A 77 6.88 -18.21 -0.29
CA LYS A 77 6.34 -19.44 0.35
C LYS A 77 5.58 -20.36 -0.61
N GLY A 78 5.26 -19.91 -1.83
CA GLY A 78 4.43 -20.68 -2.77
C GLY A 78 2.96 -20.83 -2.31
N SER A 79 2.50 -20.00 -1.37
CA SER A 79 1.15 -20.08 -0.79
C SER A 79 0.04 -20.01 -1.85
N ARG A 80 -1.03 -20.78 -1.66
CA ARG A 80 -2.23 -20.72 -2.51
C ARG A 80 -2.86 -19.31 -2.45
N PRO A 81 -3.44 -18.78 -3.54
CA PRO A 81 -3.92 -17.39 -3.62
C PRO A 81 -4.86 -16.97 -2.48
N VAL A 82 -5.80 -17.84 -2.08
CA VAL A 82 -6.77 -17.54 -1.01
C VAL A 82 -6.12 -17.62 0.38
N ALA A 83 -5.20 -18.57 0.58
CA ALA A 83 -4.45 -18.71 1.82
C ALA A 83 -3.50 -17.52 2.03
N ALA A 84 -2.87 -17.04 0.95
CA ALA A 84 -1.98 -15.89 0.98
C ALA A 84 -2.68 -14.62 1.49
N VAL A 85 -3.93 -14.35 1.10
CA VAL A 85 -4.68 -13.18 1.61
C VAL A 85 -4.79 -13.23 3.14
N LYS A 86 -5.24 -14.37 3.68
CA LYS A 86 -5.42 -14.54 5.13
C LYS A 86 -4.08 -14.47 5.88
N GLU A 87 -3.06 -15.09 5.31
CA GLU A 87 -1.70 -15.11 5.87
C GLU A 87 -1.11 -13.70 5.91
N THR A 88 -1.24 -12.92 4.82
CA THR A 88 -0.73 -11.55 4.77
C THR A 88 -1.50 -10.61 5.66
N ILE A 89 -2.83 -10.74 5.78
CA ILE A 89 -3.61 -9.95 6.74
C ILE A 89 -3.11 -10.23 8.16
N ASN A 90 -2.92 -11.50 8.52
CA ASN A 90 -2.42 -11.87 9.85
C ASN A 90 -0.99 -11.35 10.08
N TYR A 91 -0.14 -11.42 9.07
CA TYR A 91 1.22 -10.88 9.12
C TYR A 91 1.22 -9.36 9.34
N LEU A 92 0.42 -8.60 8.58
CA LEU A 92 0.34 -7.14 8.71
C LEU A 92 -0.21 -6.71 10.08
N LEU A 93 -1.14 -7.48 10.64
CA LEU A 93 -1.66 -7.25 11.98
C LEU A 93 -0.64 -7.56 13.08
N LYS A 94 0.19 -8.59 12.91
CA LYS A 94 1.28 -8.93 13.84
C LYS A 94 2.46 -7.96 13.76
N ASN A 95 2.76 -7.47 12.55
CA ASN A 95 3.90 -6.60 12.26
C ASN A 95 3.44 -5.23 11.74
N PRO A 96 2.95 -4.33 12.61
CA PRO A 96 2.50 -3.00 12.19
C PRO A 96 3.63 -2.17 11.54
N SER A 97 4.89 -2.46 11.88
CA SER A 97 6.08 -1.86 11.25
C SER A 97 6.17 -2.10 9.74
N ALA A 98 5.68 -3.25 9.25
CA ALA A 98 5.64 -3.55 7.81
C ALA A 98 4.75 -2.55 7.06
N PHE A 99 3.59 -2.24 7.64
CA PHE A 99 2.67 -1.25 7.09
C PHE A 99 3.29 0.15 7.03
N TYR A 100 3.94 0.60 8.12
CA TYR A 100 4.58 1.91 8.15
C TYR A 100 5.75 2.04 7.16
N LEU A 101 6.58 0.99 7.04
CA LEU A 101 7.66 0.97 6.06
C LEU A 101 7.11 1.16 4.65
N TYR A 102 6.07 0.39 4.30
CA TYR A 102 5.43 0.54 3.00
C TYR A 102 4.83 1.93 2.80
N ALA A 103 4.11 2.45 3.80
CA ALA A 103 3.46 3.75 3.72
C ALA A 103 4.47 4.90 3.54
N ILE A 104 5.59 4.87 4.26
CA ILE A 104 6.67 5.87 4.14
C ILE A 104 7.29 5.79 2.75
N MET A 105 7.65 4.59 2.28
CA MET A 105 8.28 4.41 0.97
C MET A 105 7.35 4.82 -0.18
N ALA A 106 6.08 4.44 -0.12
CA ALA A 106 5.09 4.84 -1.11
C ALA A 106 4.80 6.35 -1.06
N SER A 107 4.88 6.99 0.12
CA SER A 107 4.79 8.45 0.23
C SER A 107 5.99 9.14 -0.42
N PHE A 108 7.21 8.65 -0.20
CA PHE A 108 8.39 9.14 -0.91
C PHE A 108 8.27 8.98 -2.41
N TYR A 109 7.72 7.87 -2.89
CA TYR A 109 7.46 7.65 -4.30
C TYR A 109 6.46 8.66 -4.89
N ILE A 110 5.38 8.99 -4.17
CA ILE A 110 4.41 10.01 -4.60
C ILE A 110 5.08 11.38 -4.68
N ILE A 111 5.83 11.77 -3.65
CA ILE A 111 6.56 13.06 -3.62
C ILE A 111 7.58 13.12 -4.75
N PHE A 112 8.36 12.07 -4.93
CA PHE A 112 9.32 11.94 -6.02
C PHE A 112 8.66 12.07 -7.40
N SER A 113 7.55 11.37 -7.62
CA SER A 113 6.78 11.42 -8.86
C SER A 113 6.22 12.83 -9.11
N LEU A 114 5.77 13.52 -8.06
CA LEU A 114 5.28 14.89 -8.15
C LEU A 114 6.40 15.87 -8.53
N ILE A 115 7.58 15.76 -7.91
CA ILE A 115 8.75 16.59 -8.24
C ILE A 115 9.14 16.43 -9.70
N LEU A 116 9.22 15.17 -10.19
CA LEU A 116 9.51 14.90 -11.60
C LEU A 116 8.42 15.47 -12.52
N ALA A 117 7.14 15.33 -12.17
CA ALA A 117 6.06 15.89 -12.98
C ALA A 117 6.14 17.42 -13.07
N LEU A 118 6.45 18.11 -11.95
CA LEU A 118 6.60 19.56 -11.91
C LEU A 118 7.80 20.05 -12.71
N ALA A 119 8.94 19.34 -12.64
CA ALA A 119 10.13 19.66 -13.42
C ALA A 119 9.88 19.58 -14.95
N GLY A 120 8.85 18.85 -15.36
CA GLY A 120 8.43 18.72 -16.76
C GLY A 120 7.57 19.86 -17.30
N LEU A 121 7.03 20.72 -16.44
CA LEU A 121 6.13 21.81 -16.85
C LEU A 121 6.80 22.84 -17.76
N PRO A 122 8.03 23.34 -17.48
CA PRO A 122 8.69 24.32 -18.34
C PRO A 122 8.93 23.82 -19.76
N LEU A 123 9.24 22.52 -19.90
CA LEU A 123 9.47 21.88 -21.20
C LEU A 123 8.19 21.88 -22.05
N LYS A 124 7.01 21.81 -21.45
CA LYS A 124 5.72 21.84 -22.18
C LYS A 124 5.27 23.25 -22.56
N ALA A 125 5.86 24.29 -21.97
CA ALA A 125 5.47 25.67 -22.20
C ALA A 125 6.07 26.27 -23.49
N VAL A 126 7.11 25.65 -24.06
CA VAL A 126 7.76 26.15 -25.29
C VAL A 126 7.15 25.49 -26.53
N PRO A 127 6.57 26.25 -27.47
CA PRO A 127 6.02 25.70 -28.72
C PRO A 127 7.10 25.01 -29.57
N PHE A 128 6.75 23.88 -30.21
CA PHE A 128 7.58 23.05 -31.09
C PHE A 128 8.83 22.41 -30.44
N ILE A 129 9.73 23.20 -29.85
CA ILE A 129 10.94 22.72 -29.15
C ILE A 129 10.55 21.91 -27.92
N GLY A 130 9.52 22.37 -27.20
CA GLY A 130 8.99 21.67 -26.04
C GLY A 130 8.43 20.30 -26.36
N LEU A 131 7.77 20.13 -27.52
CA LEU A 131 7.25 18.83 -27.95
C LEU A 131 8.38 17.82 -28.16
N ILE A 132 9.45 18.22 -28.85
CA ILE A 132 10.60 17.36 -29.16
C ILE A 132 11.35 16.98 -27.90
N LEU A 133 11.59 17.93 -26.98
CA LEU A 133 12.26 17.65 -25.69
C LEU A 133 11.36 16.92 -24.69
N SER A 134 10.03 17.04 -24.79
CA SER A 134 9.10 16.37 -23.88
C SER A 134 9.10 14.85 -24.03
N LEU A 135 9.30 14.33 -25.25
CA LEU A 135 9.35 12.89 -25.51
C LEU A 135 10.49 12.17 -24.76
N PRO A 136 11.78 12.55 -24.91
CA PRO A 136 12.87 11.90 -24.18
C PRO A 136 12.75 12.14 -22.67
N TYR A 137 12.28 13.32 -22.27
CA TYR A 137 12.03 13.62 -20.87
C TYR A 137 10.97 12.71 -20.24
N GLN A 138 9.87 12.47 -20.95
CA GLN A 138 8.78 11.63 -20.48
C GLN A 138 9.20 10.15 -20.40
N LEU A 139 10.00 9.67 -21.36
CA LEU A 139 10.60 8.34 -21.29
C LEU A 139 11.51 8.20 -20.06
N LEU A 140 12.34 9.20 -19.77
CA LEU A 140 13.21 9.23 -18.61
C LEU A 140 12.41 9.22 -17.30
N ILE A 141 11.35 10.03 -17.20
CA ILE A 141 10.46 10.02 -16.05
C ILE A 141 9.86 8.63 -15.82
N TYR A 142 9.31 8.01 -16.86
CA TYR A 142 8.66 6.70 -16.71
C TYR A 142 9.66 5.63 -16.32
N ALA A 143 10.88 5.65 -16.88
CA ALA A 143 11.95 4.76 -16.46
C ALA A 143 12.29 4.96 -14.98
N LEU A 144 12.49 6.21 -14.56
CA LEU A 144 12.90 6.55 -13.20
C LEU A 144 11.80 6.22 -12.16
N GLN A 145 10.54 6.49 -12.49
CA GLN A 145 9.38 6.05 -11.70
C GLN A 145 9.30 4.52 -11.64
N GLY A 146 9.50 3.83 -12.76
CA GLY A 146 9.54 2.37 -12.80
C GLY A 146 10.61 1.79 -11.86
N TYR A 147 11.83 2.33 -11.89
CA TYR A 147 12.91 1.94 -10.97
C TYR A 147 12.58 2.22 -9.51
N ALA A 148 11.99 3.38 -9.21
CA ALA A 148 11.56 3.69 -7.85
C ALA A 148 10.48 2.72 -7.35
N GLY A 149 9.53 2.32 -8.21
CA GLY A 149 8.54 1.29 -7.90
C GLY A 149 9.17 -0.08 -7.63
N LEU A 150 10.14 -0.49 -8.43
CA LEU A 150 10.90 -1.72 -8.22
C LEU A 150 11.69 -1.71 -6.90
N LEU A 151 12.25 -0.55 -6.53
CA LEU A 151 12.95 -0.37 -5.26
C LEU A 151 12.01 -0.59 -4.07
N ILE A 152 10.78 -0.05 -4.13
CA ILE A 152 9.76 -0.29 -3.10
C ILE A 152 9.42 -1.77 -3.00
N LEU A 153 9.21 -2.43 -4.15
CA LEU A 153 8.90 -3.85 -4.18
C LEU A 153 10.03 -4.70 -3.58
N ALA A 154 11.28 -4.42 -3.96
CA ALA A 154 12.45 -5.12 -3.44
C ALA A 154 12.58 -4.93 -1.93
N ALA A 155 12.45 -3.71 -1.43
CA ALA A 155 12.51 -3.43 0.01
C ALA A 155 11.41 -4.16 0.79
N ALA A 156 10.18 -4.17 0.27
CA ALA A 156 9.08 -4.90 0.90
C ALA A 156 9.32 -6.42 0.93
N PHE A 157 9.87 -6.99 -0.15
CA PHE A 157 10.22 -8.41 -0.23
C PHE A 157 11.34 -8.78 0.75
N VAL A 158 12.40 -7.96 0.83
CA VAL A 158 13.50 -8.16 1.78
C VAL A 158 12.99 -8.06 3.23
N TYR A 159 12.14 -7.08 3.52
CA TYR A 159 11.56 -6.93 4.86
C TYR A 159 10.68 -8.12 5.24
N TYR A 160 9.84 -8.59 4.31
CA TYR A 160 9.02 -9.79 4.51
C TYR A 160 9.89 -11.03 4.77
N TYR A 161 10.94 -11.22 3.98
CA TYR A 161 11.87 -12.33 4.16
C TYR A 161 12.52 -12.32 5.55
N GLN A 162 13.04 -11.17 5.99
CA GLN A 162 13.71 -11.05 7.28
C GLN A 162 12.77 -11.29 8.47
N THR A 163 11.53 -10.82 8.39
CA THR A 163 10.61 -10.83 9.53
C THR A 163 9.75 -12.08 9.62
N GLU A 164 9.51 -12.78 8.51
CA GLU A 164 8.61 -13.94 8.47
C GLU A 164 9.34 -15.24 8.10
N LEU A 165 10.34 -15.22 7.21
CA LEU A 165 11.09 -16.43 6.83
C LEU A 165 12.34 -16.66 7.69
N SER A 166 13.08 -15.61 8.03
CA SER A 166 14.28 -15.75 8.88
C SER A 166 13.91 -16.27 10.26
N SER A 167 12.80 -15.77 10.82
CA SER A 167 12.28 -16.23 12.12
C SER A 167 11.84 -17.69 12.11
N LEU A 168 11.32 -18.20 10.99
CA LEU A 168 10.96 -19.62 10.85
C LEU A 168 12.18 -20.52 10.70
N THR A 169 13.25 -20.01 10.06
CA THR A 169 14.51 -20.75 9.90
C THR A 169 15.27 -20.84 11.22
N GLU A 170 15.29 -19.77 12.03
CA GLU A 170 15.91 -19.80 13.37
C GLU A 170 15.18 -20.73 14.33
N ASP A 171 13.84 -20.74 14.32
CA ASP A 171 13.03 -21.58 15.22
C ASP A 171 13.13 -23.09 14.86
N SER A 172 13.22 -23.39 13.56
CA SER A 172 13.44 -24.76 13.08
C SER A 172 14.85 -25.27 13.42
N GLY A 173 15.88 -24.41 13.37
CA GLY A 173 17.24 -24.77 13.76
C GLY A 173 17.40 -24.96 15.27
N ALA A 174 16.68 -24.18 16.08
CA ALA A 174 16.69 -24.35 17.54
C ALA A 174 16.03 -25.66 17.99
N THR A 175 14.97 -26.10 17.30
CA THR A 175 14.29 -27.37 17.60
C THR A 175 15.17 -28.59 17.28
N GLU A 176 15.92 -28.54 16.18
CA GLU A 176 16.82 -29.63 15.77
C GLU A 176 18.03 -29.77 16.74
N VAL A 177 18.56 -28.66 17.27
CA VAL A 177 19.68 -28.69 18.22
C VAL A 177 19.29 -29.26 19.59
N ILE A 178 18.05 -29.04 20.03
CA ILE A 178 17.56 -29.59 21.31
C ILE A 178 17.42 -31.11 21.22
N GLU A 179 16.93 -31.62 20.08
CA GLU A 179 16.74 -33.07 19.87
C GLU A 179 18.07 -33.84 19.78
N ILE A 180 19.13 -33.22 19.22
CA ILE A 180 20.47 -33.82 19.17
C ILE A 180 21.13 -33.83 20.57
N THR A 181 20.85 -32.82 21.40
CA THR A 181 21.47 -32.70 22.74
C THR A 181 20.80 -33.64 23.77
N GLU A 182 19.51 -33.95 23.64
CA GLU A 182 18.85 -34.97 24.48
C GLU A 182 19.14 -36.41 24.01
N GLY A 183 19.51 -36.62 22.75
CA GLY A 183 19.83 -37.94 22.18
C GLY A 183 21.21 -38.49 22.54
N GLU A 184 22.14 -37.66 23.02
CA GLU A 184 23.49 -38.09 23.47
C GLU A 184 23.61 -38.28 25.00
N ALA A 185 22.50 -38.19 25.74
CA ALA A 185 22.46 -38.32 27.20
C ALA A 185 21.90 -39.67 27.72
N LEU A 186 21.98 -40.74 26.92
CA LEU A 186 21.66 -42.12 27.31
C LEU A 186 22.80 -43.08 26.95
#